data_AF-A0A090YYU4-F1
#
_entry.id   AF-A0A090YYU4-F1
#
_cell.length_a   1.000
_cell.length_b   1.000
_cell.length_c   1.000
_cell.angle_alpha   90.00
_cell.angle_beta   90.00
_cell.angle_gamma   90.00
#
_symmetry.space_group_name_H-M   'P 1'
#
loop_
_entity.id
_entity.type
_entity.pdbx_description
1 polymer ?
#
loop_
_entity_poly.entity_id
_entity_poly.type
_entity_poly.pdbx_seq_one_letter_code
_entity_poly.pdbx_strand_id
1 'polypeptide(L)'
;MKIKSLQGIRAKFFLVFICSILLATVCIIVFQTMVGSIYSDVTELEGKYSFIYFIIFFLLTSIFFALLSKTMMKRLEEINNSVKKISSGNLGVHIPVVKNDEIGELAANINRMVNRLKESIENEKNYKK
;
A
#
# COMPACT_ATOMS: atom_id res chain seq x y z
N MET A 1 -16.64 12.00 21.57
CA MET A 1 -15.43 12.38 20.82
C MET A 1 -15.32 11.46 19.60
N LYS A 2 -15.74 11.90 18.40
CA LYS A 2 -15.66 11.11 17.17
C LYS A 2 -14.20 11.06 16.71
N ILE A 3 -13.55 9.91 16.83
CA ILE A 3 -12.17 9.68 16.38
C ILE A 3 -12.15 9.79 14.85
N LYS A 4 -11.88 10.99 14.33
CA LYS A 4 -11.85 11.30 12.89
C LYS A 4 -10.51 10.93 12.23
N SER A 5 -9.57 10.32 12.98
CA SER A 5 -8.24 9.96 12.47
C SER A 5 -8.20 8.66 11.65
N LEU A 6 -9.28 7.86 11.64
CA LEU A 6 -9.34 6.57 10.92
C LEU A 6 -9.81 6.65 9.46
N GLN A 7 -10.00 7.84 8.88
CA GLN A 7 -10.55 7.97 7.52
C GLN A 7 -9.48 7.98 6.42
N GLY A 8 -8.20 8.05 6.78
CA GLY A 8 -7.10 8.01 5.81
C GLY A 8 -6.78 6.59 5.33
N ILE A 9 -6.44 6.46 4.04
CA ILE A 9 -5.93 5.20 3.45
C ILE A 9 -4.81 4.60 4.31
N ARG A 10 -3.95 5.44 4.90
CA ARG A 10 -2.88 5.06 5.83
C ARG A 10 -3.36 4.31 7.08
N ALA A 11 -4.47 4.72 7.68
CA ALA A 11 -5.00 4.08 8.89
C ALA A 11 -5.62 2.71 8.57
N LYS A 12 -6.24 2.56 7.40
CA LYS A 12 -6.76 1.26 6.93
C LYS A 12 -5.62 0.28 6.68
N PHE A 13 -4.55 0.72 6.01
CA PHE A 13 -3.36 -0.11 5.81
C PHE A 13 -2.70 -0.51 7.12
N PHE A 14 -2.61 0.40 8.09
CA PHE A 14 -2.05 0.10 9.41
C PHE A 14 -2.92 -0.90 10.19
N LEU A 15 -4.24 -0.80 10.09
CA LEU A 15 -5.17 -1.75 10.71
C LEU A 15 -5.01 -3.15 10.11
N VAL A 16 -4.94 -3.26 8.78
CA VAL A 16 -4.70 -4.54 8.10
C VAL A 16 -3.35 -5.14 8.52
N PHE A 17 -2.32 -4.31 8.69
CA PHE A 17 -1.01 -4.74 9.17
C PHE A 17 -1.03 -5.28 10.61
N ILE A 18 -1.76 -4.62 11.51
CA ILE A 18 -1.96 -5.13 12.87
C ILE A 18 -2.73 -6.46 12.83
N CYS A 19 -3.79 -6.55 12.03
CA CYS A 19 -4.55 -7.79 11.88
C CYS A 19 -3.68 -8.94 11.33
N SER A 20 -2.78 -8.68 10.38
CA SER A 20 -1.89 -9.72 9.86
C SER A 20 -0.86 -10.19 10.89
N ILE A 21 -0.35 -9.29 11.72
CA ILE A 21 0.54 -9.66 12.84
C ILE A 21 -0.21 -10.52 13.86
N LEU A 22 -1.42 -10.12 14.26
CA LEU A 22 -2.25 -10.89 15.20
C LEU A 22 -2.61 -12.27 14.64
N LEU A 23 -2.90 -12.37 13.34
CA LEU A 23 -3.15 -13.65 12.70
C LEU A 23 -1.90 -14.53 12.73
N ALA A 24 -0.73 -13.96 12.38
CA ALA A 24 0.53 -14.68 12.41
C ALA A 24 0.89 -15.18 13.82
N THR A 25 0.66 -14.37 14.86
CA THR A 25 0.93 -14.81 16.25
C THR A 25 0.04 -15.96 16.67
N VAL A 26 -1.26 -15.92 16.32
CA VAL A 26 -2.19 -17.02 16.59
C VAL A 26 -1.73 -18.29 15.86
N CYS A 27 -1.33 -18.20 14.60
CA CYS A 27 -0.81 -19.35 13.85
C CYS A 27 0.45 -19.94 14.50
N ILE A 28 1.38 -19.10 14.96
CA ILE A 28 2.61 -19.55 15.65
C ILE A 28 2.26 -20.30 16.94
N ILE A 29 1.33 -19.78 17.74
CA ILE A 29 0.90 -20.42 18.99
C ILE A 29 0.26 -21.79 18.71
N VAL A 30 -0.63 -21.88 17.73
CA VAL A 30 -1.28 -23.15 17.33
C VAL A 30 -0.24 -24.16 16.84
N PHE A 31 0.74 -23.71 16.07
CA PHE A 31 1.83 -24.57 15.60
C PHE A 31 2.68 -25.09 16.77
N GLN A 32 3.05 -24.23 17.71
CA GLN A 32 3.83 -24.61 18.91
C GLN A 32 3.07 -25.60 19.79
N THR A 33 1.78 -25.41 20.02
CA THR A 33 0.99 -26.36 20.83
C THR A 33 0.84 -27.71 20.13
N MET A 34 0.71 -27.72 18.81
CA MET A 34 0.67 -28.95 18.03
C MET A 34 2.01 -29.69 18.07
N VAL A 35 3.14 -29.01 17.82
CA VAL A 35 4.48 -29.62 17.84
C VAL A 35 4.84 -30.13 19.24
N GLY A 36 4.54 -29.35 20.28
CA GLY A 36 4.78 -29.75 21.67
C GLY A 36 3.97 -30.97 22.10
N SER A 37 2.81 -31.22 21.49
CA SER A 37 2.03 -32.45 21.73
C SER A 37 2.66 -33.71 21.13
N ILE A 38 3.47 -33.57 20.07
CA ILE A 38 4.09 -34.68 19.34
C ILE A 38 5.51 -34.95 19.85
N TYR A 39 6.25 -33.91 20.25
CA TYR A 39 7.64 -34.01 20.69
C TYR A 39 7.83 -33.27 22.02
N SER A 40 7.71 -33.99 23.14
CA SER A 40 7.82 -33.42 24.49
C SER A 40 9.22 -32.88 24.82
N ASP A 41 10.26 -33.53 24.32
CA ASP A 41 11.66 -33.25 24.71
C ASP A 41 12.25 -31.96 24.10
N VAL A 42 11.59 -31.39 23.08
CA VAL A 42 12.00 -30.12 22.44
C VAL A 42 11.29 -28.89 22.99
N THR A 43 10.28 -29.07 23.85
CA THR A 43 9.41 -27.99 24.35
C THR A 43 10.14 -26.94 25.20
N GLU A 44 11.15 -27.36 25.97
CA GLU A 44 11.88 -26.48 26.88
C GLU A 44 12.82 -25.51 26.13
N LEU A 45 13.42 -25.99 25.04
CA LEU A 45 14.26 -25.18 24.15
C LEU A 45 13.40 -24.24 23.28
N GLU A 46 12.28 -24.70 22.75
CA GLU A 46 11.39 -23.88 21.92
C GLU A 46 10.85 -22.65 22.67
N GLY A 47 10.42 -22.82 23.92
CA GLY A 47 9.87 -21.72 24.72
C GLY A 47 10.86 -20.56 24.92
N LYS A 48 12.14 -20.88 25.12
CA LYS A 48 13.20 -19.89 25.38
C LYS A 48 13.53 -19.04 24.16
N TYR A 49 13.55 -19.63 22.96
CA TYR A 49 13.89 -18.91 21.73
C TYR A 49 12.67 -18.32 20.99
N SER A 50 11.45 -18.78 21.32
CA SER A 50 10.19 -18.28 20.73
C SER A 50 10.08 -16.75 20.76
N PHE A 51 10.40 -16.13 21.90
CA PHE A 51 10.32 -14.68 22.06
C PHE A 51 11.32 -13.91 21.17
N ILE A 52 12.52 -14.46 20.99
CA ILE A 52 13.57 -13.85 20.16
C ILE A 52 13.16 -13.89 18.68
N TYR A 53 12.68 -15.04 18.19
CA TYR A 53 12.20 -15.14 16.81
C TYR A 53 10.98 -14.26 16.56
N PHE A 54 10.08 -14.13 17.54
CA PHE A 54 8.94 -13.21 17.44
C PHE A 54 9.39 -11.75 17.28
N ILE A 55 10.33 -11.27 18.10
CA ILE A 55 10.86 -9.90 17.99
C ILE A 55 11.51 -9.67 16.63
N ILE A 56 12.34 -10.60 16.16
CA ILE A 56 13.02 -10.50 14.86
C ILE A 56 11.98 -10.45 13.73
N PHE A 57 11.00 -11.34 13.75
CA PHE A 57 9.92 -11.38 12.76
C PHE A 57 9.09 -10.09 12.75
N PHE A 58 8.75 -9.58 13.94
CA PHE A 58 8.00 -8.33 14.08
C PHE A 58 8.78 -7.14 13.50
N LEU A 59 10.08 -7.03 13.83
CA LEU A 59 10.94 -5.96 13.31
C LEU A 59 11.06 -6.03 11.79
N LEU A 60 11.35 -7.22 11.23
CA LEU A 60 11.47 -7.41 9.78
C LEU A 60 10.17 -7.05 9.05
N THR A 61 9.04 -7.53 9.57
CA THR A 61 7.71 -7.27 8.97
C THR A 61 7.34 -5.80 9.04
N SER A 62 7.66 -5.12 10.15
CA SER A 62 7.46 -3.67 10.32
C SER A 62 8.30 -2.84 9.36
N ILE A 63 9.58 -3.17 9.22
CA ILE A 63 10.48 -2.50 8.26
C ILE A 63 9.99 -2.71 6.83
N PHE A 64 9.66 -3.95 6.46
CA PHE A 64 9.15 -4.28 5.12
C PHE A 64 7.88 -3.49 4.80
N PHE A 65 6.93 -3.43 5.72
CA PHE A 65 5.69 -2.69 5.55
C PHE A 65 5.93 -1.17 5.43
N ALA A 66 6.83 -0.61 6.23
CA ALA A 66 7.19 0.80 6.14
C ALA A 66 7.77 1.16 4.77
N LEU A 67 8.65 0.31 4.21
CA LEU A 67 9.23 0.49 2.88
C LEU A 67 8.18 0.41 1.77
N LEU A 68 7.29 -0.58 1.85
CA LEU A 68 6.20 -0.77 0.88
C LEU A 68 5.24 0.44 0.90
N SER A 69 4.81 0.84 2.10
CA SER A 69 3.93 1.99 2.31
C SER A 69 4.54 3.27 1.75
N LYS A 70 5.82 3.54 2.05
CA LYS A 70 6.53 4.72 1.53
C LYS A 70 6.55 4.76 0.00
N THR A 71 6.82 3.62 -0.63
CA THR A 71 6.88 3.50 -2.10
C THR A 71 5.51 3.76 -2.74
N MET A 72 4.45 3.14 -2.22
CA MET A 72 3.10 3.33 -2.76
C MET A 72 2.60 4.76 -2.56
N MET A 73 2.85 5.33 -1.38
CA MET A 73 2.36 6.66 -1.05
C MET A 73 3.05 7.75 -1.86
N LYS A 74 4.35 7.59 -2.15
CA LYS A 74 5.10 8.48 -3.06
C LYS A 74 4.47 8.50 -4.46
N ARG A 75 4.14 7.33 -5.02
CA ARG A 75 3.50 7.25 -6.35
C ARG A 75 2.12 7.90 -6.36
N LEU A 76 1.32 7.69 -5.31
CA LEU A 76 0.02 8.35 -5.17
C LEU A 76 0.16 9.88 -5.10
N GLU A 77 1.16 10.36 -4.38
CA GLU A 77 1.46 11.79 -4.26
C GLU A 77 1.87 12.41 -5.60
N GLU A 78 2.71 11.72 -6.39
CA GLU A 78 3.09 12.12 -7.75
C GLU A 78 1.87 12.21 -8.69
N ILE A 79 0.97 11.23 -8.63
CA ILE A 79 -0.30 11.25 -9.37
C ILE A 79 -1.14 12.45 -8.93
N ASN A 80 -1.33 12.64 -7.62
CA ASN A 80 -2.14 13.72 -7.08
C ASN A 80 -1.58 15.10 -7.48
N ASN A 81 -0.27 15.28 -7.45
CA ASN A 81 0.39 16.52 -7.88
C ASN A 81 0.20 16.75 -9.39
N SER A 82 0.26 15.70 -10.20
CA SER A 82 0.00 15.79 -11.64
C SER A 82 -1.45 16.16 -11.94
N VAL A 83 -2.41 15.54 -11.25
CA VAL A 83 -3.84 15.86 -11.35
C VAL A 83 -4.10 17.31 -10.95
N LYS A 84 -3.45 17.84 -9.89
CA LYS A 84 -3.55 19.26 -9.53
C LYS A 84 -3.09 20.19 -10.66
N LYS A 85 -1.97 19.88 -11.32
CA LYS A 85 -1.49 20.65 -12.49
C LYS A 85 -2.46 20.58 -13.67
N ILE A 86 -3.05 19.41 -13.92
CA ILE A 86 -4.08 19.23 -14.95
C ILE A 86 -5.30 20.10 -14.62
N SER A 87 -5.76 20.08 -13.36
CA SER A 87 -6.91 20.87 -12.91
C SER A 87 -6.69 22.38 -12.99
N SER A 88 -5.42 22.85 -12.93
CA SER A 88 -5.07 24.25 -13.14
C SER A 88 -4.90 24.62 -14.62
N GLY A 89 -5.33 23.76 -15.55
CA GLY A 89 -5.29 24.01 -17.00
C GLY A 89 -4.01 23.54 -17.70
N ASN A 90 -3.01 23.00 -16.98
CA ASN A 90 -1.82 22.45 -17.61
C ASN A 90 -2.06 21.01 -18.09
N LEU A 91 -2.57 20.88 -19.31
CA LEU A 91 -2.77 19.58 -19.95
C LEU A 91 -1.47 18.97 -20.48
N GLY A 92 -0.35 19.71 -20.51
CA GLY A 92 0.95 19.22 -20.99
C GLY A 92 1.60 18.18 -20.07
N VAL A 93 1.02 17.91 -18.90
CA VAL A 93 1.56 16.97 -17.92
C VAL A 93 1.33 15.52 -18.37
N HIS A 94 2.35 14.68 -18.18
CA HIS A 94 2.29 13.24 -18.40
C HIS A 94 2.65 12.51 -17.10
N ILE A 95 1.82 11.54 -16.70
CA ILE A 95 2.05 10.72 -15.51
C ILE A 95 2.77 9.43 -15.93
N PRO A 96 4.00 9.16 -15.46
CA PRO A 96 4.72 7.95 -15.86
C PRO A 96 4.04 6.68 -15.30
N VAL A 97 3.84 5.69 -16.17
CA VAL A 97 3.34 4.36 -15.77
C VAL A 97 4.52 3.47 -15.37
N VAL A 98 4.86 3.48 -14.08
CA VAL A 98 6.06 2.81 -13.54
C VAL A 98 5.88 1.30 -13.35
N LYS A 99 4.65 0.84 -13.10
CA LYS A 99 4.31 -0.58 -12.87
C LYS A 99 2.96 -0.90 -13.52
N ASN A 100 2.77 -2.16 -13.89
CA ASN A 100 1.50 -2.71 -14.34
C ASN A 100 0.68 -3.19 -13.13
N ASP A 101 0.37 -2.28 -12.21
CA ASP A 101 -0.48 -2.49 -11.04
C ASP A 101 -1.64 -1.48 -11.03
N GLU A 102 -2.51 -1.52 -10.03
CA GLU A 102 -3.71 -0.67 -9.95
C GLU A 102 -3.35 0.83 -9.94
N ILE A 103 -2.20 1.19 -9.38
CA ILE A 103 -1.69 2.57 -9.38
C ILE A 103 -1.21 2.96 -10.78
N GLY A 104 -0.56 2.04 -11.50
CA GLY A 104 -0.16 2.24 -12.90
C GLY A 104 -1.35 2.34 -13.84
N GLU A 105 -2.37 1.52 -13.64
CA GLU A 105 -3.62 1.59 -14.40
C GLU A 105 -4.33 2.93 -14.15
N LEU A 106 -4.36 3.41 -12.89
CA LEU A 106 -4.87 4.75 -12.56
C LEU A 106 -4.10 5.84 -13.32
N ALA A 107 -2.77 5.78 -13.34
CA ALA A 107 -1.95 6.72 -14.11
C ALA A 107 -2.27 6.69 -15.62
N ALA A 108 -2.39 5.49 -16.21
CA ALA A 108 -2.74 5.32 -17.60
C ALA A 108 -4.15 5.87 -17.93
N ASN A 109 -5.12 5.66 -17.04
CA ASN A 109 -6.48 6.16 -17.17
C ASN A 109 -6.53 7.69 -17.12
N ILE A 110 -5.77 8.32 -16.20
CA ILE A 110 -5.66 9.78 -16.14
C ILE A 110 -5.01 10.34 -17.40
N ASN A 111 -3.93 9.73 -17.89
CA ASN A 111 -3.29 10.16 -19.14
C ASN A 111 -4.26 10.10 -20.33
N ARG A 112 -5.06 9.03 -20.44
CA ARG A 112 -6.11 8.91 -21.47
C ARG A 112 -7.16 10.02 -21.35
N MET A 113 -7.59 10.33 -20.13
CA MET A 113 -8.53 11.43 -19.87
C MET A 113 -7.94 12.78 -20.30
N VAL A 114 -6.67 13.06 -19.98
CA VAL A 114 -5.98 14.30 -20.38
C VAL A 114 -5.90 14.43 -21.90
N ASN A 115 -5.58 13.35 -22.61
CA ASN A 115 -5.52 13.37 -24.07
C ASN A 115 -6.89 13.64 -24.70
N ARG A 116 -7.96 13.02 -24.18
CA ARG A 116 -9.34 13.31 -24.65
C ARG A 116 -9.74 14.76 -24.39
N LEU A 117 -9.35 15.34 -23.26
CA LEU A 117 -9.57 16.77 -23.01
C LEU A 117 -8.85 17.65 -24.04
N LYS A 118 -7.59 17.35 -24.37
CA LYS A 118 -6.83 18.09 -25.40
C LYS A 118 -7.50 18.01 -26.76
N GLU A 119 -7.90 16.81 -27.18
CA GLU A 119 -8.60 16.60 -28.45
C GLU A 119 -9.90 17.38 -28.49
N SER A 120 -10.69 17.36 -27.41
CA SER A 120 -11.94 18.13 -27.32
C SER A 120 -11.72 19.64 -27.48
N ILE A 121 -10.70 20.19 -26.83
CA ILE A 121 -10.37 21.62 -26.90
C ILE A 121 -9.86 22.00 -28.31
N GLU A 122 -9.05 21.15 -28.92
CA GLU A 122 -8.52 21.39 -30.27
C GLU A 122 -9.63 21.33 -31.32
N ASN A 123 -10.54 20.37 -31.20
CA ASN A 123 -11.71 20.27 -32.05
C ASN A 123 -12.57 21.54 -31.95
N GLU A 124 -12.88 22.01 -30.73
CA GLU A 124 -13.63 23.26 -30.54
C GLU A 124 -12.94 24.48 -31.18
N LYS A 125 -11.61 24.55 -31.15
CA LYS A 125 -10.86 25.63 -31.81
C LYS A 125 -10.95 25.55 -33.33
N ASN A 126 -10.87 24.34 -33.89
CA ASN A 126 -10.98 24.12 -35.33
C ASN A 126 -12.39 24.40 -35.86
N TYR A 127 -13.45 24.14 -35.07
CA TYR A 127 -14.82 24.51 -35.44
C TYR A 127 -15.09 26.02 -35.45
N LYS A 128 -14.30 26.81 -34.70
CA LYS A 128 -14.44 28.28 -34.62
C LYS A 128 -13.59 29.04 -35.64
N LYS A 129 -12.83 28.33 -36.48
CA LYS A 129 -11.93 28.88 -37.50
C LYS A 129 -12.57 28.79 -38.87
#